data_AF-A0A452YSY5-F1
#
_entry.id   AF-A0A452YSY5-F1
#
_cell.length_a   1.000
_cell.length_b   1.000
_cell.length_c   1.000
_cell.angle_alpha   90.00
_cell.angle_beta   90.00
_cell.angle_gamma   90.00
#
_symmetry.space_group_name_H-M   'P 1'
#
loop_
_entity.id
_entity.type
_entity.pdbx_description
1 polymer ?
#
loop_
_entity_poly.entity_id
_entity_poly.type
_entity_poly.pdbx_seq_one_letter_code
_entity_poly.pdbx_strand_id
1 'polypeptide(L)'
;MARSVSYVSAAKLVSMARGNRVAVIDVRDEERSYQAHIAGSHHFASGSFAARMPELVLATSGKDTLVFHCALSQVKIPAASRL
;
A
#
# COMPACT_ATOMS: atom_id res chain seq x y z
N MET A 1 -3.88 16.56 13.95
CA MET A 1 -5.13 16.03 13.35
C MET A 1 -4.85 14.59 12.93
N ALA A 2 -5.51 13.60 13.53
CA ALA A 2 -5.32 12.20 13.14
C ALA A 2 -5.89 12.00 11.72
N ARG A 3 -5.04 11.64 10.75
CA ARG A 3 -5.49 11.31 9.40
C ARG A 3 -6.25 9.99 9.50
N SER A 4 -7.55 10.01 9.18
CA SER A 4 -8.39 8.83 9.25
C SER A 4 -8.04 7.84 8.14
N VAL A 5 -7.93 6.56 8.49
CA VAL A 5 -7.82 5.48 7.50
C VAL A 5 -9.17 5.33 6.80
N SER A 6 -9.16 5.36 5.48
CA SER A 6 -10.36 5.25 4.64
C SER A 6 -10.15 4.24 3.53
N TYR A 7 -11.21 3.53 3.14
CA TYR A 7 -11.18 2.64 1.97
C TYR A 7 -11.34 3.45 0.68
N VAL A 8 -10.71 2.96 -0.40
CA VAL A 8 -10.80 3.54 -1.74
C VAL A 8 -11.20 2.46 -2.73
N SER A 9 -12.10 2.78 -3.66
CA SER A 9 -12.46 1.87 -4.75
C SER A 9 -11.38 1.84 -5.82
N ALA A 10 -11.32 0.75 -6.61
CA ALA A 10 -10.37 0.64 -7.72
C ALA A 10 -10.50 1.81 -8.72
N ALA A 11 -11.73 2.19 -9.09
CA ALA A 11 -11.98 3.32 -9.99
C ALA A 11 -11.44 4.65 -9.43
N LYS A 12 -11.63 4.90 -8.13
CA LYS A 12 -11.11 6.12 -7.49
C LYS A 12 -9.59 6.08 -7.39
N LEU A 13 -8.99 4.92 -7.12
CA LEU A 13 -7.53 4.74 -7.11
C LEU A 13 -6.92 5.06 -8.47
N VAL A 14 -7.52 4.62 -9.58
CA VAL A 14 -7.05 4.96 -10.94
C VAL A 14 -7.01 6.47 -11.15
N SER A 15 -8.05 7.20 -10.73
CA SER A 15 -8.08 8.66 -10.82
C SER A 15 -7.02 9.32 -9.94
N MET A 16 -6.78 8.79 -8.74
CA MET A 16 -5.79 9.32 -7.79
C MET A 16 -4.34 9.05 -8.24
N ALA A 17 -4.05 7.87 -8.79
CA ALA A 17 -2.71 7.46 -9.21
C ALA A 17 -2.14 8.27 -10.38
N ARG A 18 -2.99 9.01 -11.10
CA ARG A 18 -2.55 9.95 -12.15
C ARG A 18 -1.75 11.14 -11.60
N GLY A 19 -1.97 11.51 -10.35
CA GLY A 19 -1.12 12.47 -9.65
C GLY A 19 0.02 11.73 -8.98
N ASN A 20 1.28 12.12 -9.22
CA ASN A 20 2.48 11.50 -8.62
C ASN A 20 2.55 11.61 -7.06
N ARG A 21 1.46 12.02 -6.41
CA ARG A 21 1.29 12.20 -4.98
C ARG A 21 0.83 10.94 -4.24
N VAL A 22 0.48 9.87 -4.97
CA VAL A 22 0.05 8.60 -4.40
C VAL A 22 1.14 7.54 -4.54
N ALA A 23 1.33 6.74 -3.49
CA ALA A 23 2.07 5.49 -3.56
C ALA A 23 1.15 4.31 -3.24
N VAL A 24 1.20 3.29 -4.10
CA VAL A 24 0.46 2.04 -3.93
C VAL A 24 1.39 1.02 -3.26
N ILE A 25 0.94 0.46 -2.14
CA ILE A 25 1.69 -0.49 -1.33
C ILE A 25 0.99 -1.85 -1.41
N ASP A 26 1.66 -2.81 -2.02
CA ASP A 26 1.22 -4.20 -2.10
C ASP A 26 1.81 -4.97 -0.92
N VAL A 27 0.94 -5.47 -0.04
CA VAL A 27 1.35 -6.24 1.14
C VAL A 27 1.12 -7.75 0.99
N ARG A 28 0.84 -8.23 -0.22
CA ARG A 28 0.80 -9.67 -0.52
C ARG A 28 2.17 -10.30 -0.29
N ASP A 29 2.19 -11.59 0.04
CA ASP A 29 3.43 -12.32 0.25
C ASP A 29 3.86 -12.95 -1.09
N GLU A 30 3.65 -14.26 -1.26
CA GLU A 30 4.04 -14.99 -2.46
C GLU A 30 3.16 -14.70 -3.69
N GLU A 31 1.90 -14.29 -3.47
CA GLU A 31 0.91 -14.09 -4.53
C GLU A 31 1.35 -13.07 -5.58
N ARG A 32 2.18 -12.10 -5.17
CA ARG A 32 2.67 -11.06 -6.09
C ARG A 32 3.58 -11.63 -7.18
N SER A 33 4.30 -12.72 -6.93
CA SER A 33 5.29 -13.26 -7.88
C SER A 33 4.66 -14.02 -9.05
N TYR A 34 3.45 -14.56 -8.88
CA TYR A 34 2.76 -15.35 -9.91
C TYR A 34 1.44 -14.74 -10.39
N GLN A 35 1.01 -13.61 -9.82
CA GLN A 35 -0.15 -12.84 -10.29
C GLN A 35 0.26 -11.46 -10.77
N ALA A 36 -0.59 -10.85 -11.61
CA ALA A 36 -0.43 -9.45 -11.96
C ALA A 36 -0.45 -8.54 -10.72
N HIS A 37 0.22 -7.41 -10.82
CA HIS A 37 0.27 -6.38 -9.78
C HIS A 37 0.13 -4.98 -10.40
N ILE A 38 -0.23 -4.00 -9.58
CA ILE A 38 -0.38 -2.61 -10.02
C ILE A 38 1.01 -2.08 -10.40
N ALA A 39 1.17 -1.61 -11.64
CA ALA A 39 2.43 -1.08 -12.13
C ALA A 39 2.90 0.10 -11.24
N GLY A 40 4.18 0.10 -10.87
CA GLY A 40 4.77 1.12 -9.99
C GLY A 40 4.40 0.98 -8.50
N SER A 41 3.68 -0.07 -8.10
CA SER A 41 3.44 -0.36 -6.67
C SER A 41 4.70 -0.87 -5.98
N HIS A 42 4.89 -0.47 -4.72
CA HIS A 42 5.95 -1.00 -3.86
C HIS A 42 5.51 -2.29 -3.18
N HIS A 43 6.41 -3.26 -3.10
CA HIS A 43 6.14 -4.55 -2.44
C HIS A 43 6.72 -4.60 -1.04
N PHE A 44 5.84 -4.72 -0.06
CA PHE A 44 6.18 -4.87 1.36
C PHE A 44 5.36 -6.01 1.95
N ALA A 45 5.84 -7.24 1.73
CA ALA A 45 5.26 -8.49 2.22
C ALA A 45 4.88 -8.42 3.71
N SER A 46 3.67 -8.88 4.04
CA SER A 46 3.06 -8.76 5.37
C SER A 46 3.93 -9.36 6.47
N GLY A 47 4.54 -10.52 6.22
CA GLY A 47 5.40 -11.23 7.18
C GLY A 47 6.69 -10.48 7.53
N SER A 48 7.12 -9.53 6.69
CA SER A 48 8.33 -8.72 6.89
C SER A 48 8.03 -7.23 7.12
N PHE A 49 6.77 -6.84 7.12
CA PHE A 49 6.33 -5.45 7.02
C PHE A 49 6.86 -4.58 8.17
N ALA A 50 6.81 -5.07 9.41
CA ALA A 50 7.26 -4.33 10.59
C ALA A 50 8.78 -4.05 10.54
N ALA A 51 9.58 -5.04 10.14
CA ALA A 51 11.04 -4.90 10.03
C ALA A 51 11.44 -3.93 8.91
N ARG A 52 10.61 -3.85 7.85
CA ARG A 52 10.86 -3.02 6.67
C ARG A 52 10.17 -1.66 6.70
N MET A 53 9.59 -1.28 7.85
CA MET A 53 8.94 0.02 8.02
C MET A 53 9.86 1.21 7.69
N PRO A 54 11.16 1.23 8.06
CA PRO A 54 12.05 2.32 7.69
C PRO A 54 12.23 2.47 6.16
N GLU A 55 12.33 1.34 5.45
CA GLU A 55 12.41 1.34 3.98
C GLU A 55 11.13 1.87 3.35
N LEU A 56 9.96 1.53 3.91
CA LEU A 56 8.66 2.04 3.46
C LEU A 56 8.59 3.56 3.58
N VAL A 57 9.03 4.12 4.70
CA VAL A 57 9.05 5.58 4.92
C VAL A 57 9.93 6.28 3.89
N LEU A 58 11.12 5.73 3.61
CA LEU A 58 12.02 6.29 2.60
C LEU A 58 11.45 6.18 1.18
N ALA A 59 10.92 5.01 0.81
CA ALA A 59 10.35 4.75 -0.51
C ALA A 59 9.11 5.61 -0.80
N THR A 60 8.41 6.05 0.23
CA THR A 60 7.19 6.86 0.14
C THR A 60 7.41 8.32 0.47
N SER A 61 8.67 8.74 0.63
CA SER A 61 9.01 10.14 0.89
C SER A 61 8.48 11.06 -0.22
N GLY A 62 7.86 12.17 0.18
CA GLY A 62 7.24 13.12 -0.75
C GLY A 62 5.88 12.69 -1.32
N LYS A 63 5.29 11.58 -0.83
CA LYS A 63 3.95 11.15 -1.20
C LYS A 63 2.93 11.64 -0.17
N ASP A 64 1.81 12.15 -0.65
CA ASP A 64 0.75 12.68 0.20
C ASP A 64 -0.18 11.59 0.72
N THR A 65 -0.32 10.50 -0.03
CA THR A 65 -1.28 9.42 0.24
C THR A 65 -0.67 8.05 -0.04
N LEU A 66 -0.81 7.14 0.92
CA LEU A 66 -0.46 5.73 0.77
C LEU A 66 -1.74 4.91 0.63
N VAL A 67 -1.77 4.02 -0.37
CA VAL A 67 -2.88 3.10 -0.58
C VAL A 67 -2.35 1.68 -0.46
N PHE A 68 -2.76 1.00 0.61
CA PHE A 68 -2.40 -0.39 0.86
C PHE A 68 -3.41 -1.33 0.21
N HIS A 69 -2.93 -2.41 -0.42
CA HIS A 69 -3.78 -3.50 -0.92
C HIS A 69 -3.19 -4.88 -0.64
N CYS A 70 -4.06 -5.88 -0.54
CA CYS A 70 -3.73 -7.29 -0.33
C CYS A 70 -4.55 -8.16 -1.32
N ALA A 71 -4.37 -9.48 -1.32
CA ALA A 71 -4.98 -10.42 -2.26
C ALA A 71 -6.52 -10.33 -2.30
N LEU A 72 -7.18 -10.31 -1.14
CA LEU A 72 -8.63 -10.15 -1.06
C LEU A 72 -9.06 -8.73 -0.67
N SER A 73 -8.13 -7.88 -0.21
CA SER A 73 -8.45 -6.63 0.50
C SER A 73 -9.49 -6.78 1.64
N GLN A 74 -9.77 -8.02 2.08
CA GLN A 74 -10.74 -8.40 3.10
C GLN A 74 -10.09 -8.72 4.45
N VAL A 75 -8.78 -8.89 4.49
CA VAL A 75 -8.05 -9.16 5.73
C VAL A 75 -7.50 -7.83 6.25
N LYS A 76 -7.93 -7.50 7.47
CA LYS A 76 -7.47 -6.43 8.35
C LYS A 76 -6.09 -5.90 7.92
N ILE A 77 -6.03 -4.67 7.39
CA ILE A 77 -4.74 -4.00 7.12
C ILE A 77 -3.88 -4.19 8.39
N PRO A 78 -2.66 -4.73 8.29
CA PRO A 78 -1.86 -5.11 9.46
C PRO A 78 -1.85 -3.98 10.49
N ALA A 79 -1.93 -4.29 11.79
CA ALA A 79 -2.01 -3.25 12.82
C ALA A 79 -0.89 -2.19 12.69
N ALA A 80 0.27 -2.59 12.15
CA ALA A 80 1.40 -1.73 11.83
C ALA A 80 1.14 -0.65 10.76
N SER A 81 0.12 -0.77 9.92
CA SER A 81 -0.28 0.24 8.94
C SER A 81 -1.25 1.29 9.52
N ARG A 82 -1.70 1.11 10.77
CA ARG A 82 -2.62 2.02 11.48
C ARG A 82 -1.89 2.96 12.44
N LEU A 83 -0.56 2.83 12.54
CA LEU A 83 0.32 3.66 13.35
C LEU A 83 0.69 4.96 12.62
#